data_AF-A0A6S6TL08-F1
#
_entry.id   AF-A0A6S6TL08-F1
#
_cell.length_a   1.000
_cell.length_b   1.000
_cell.length_c   1.000
_cell.angle_alpha   90.00
_cell.angle_beta   90.00
_cell.angle_gamma   90.00
#
_symmetry.space_group_name_H-M   'P 1'
#
loop_
_entity.id
_entity.type
_entity.pdbx_description
1 polymer ?
#
loop_
_entity_poly.entity_id
_entity_poly.type
_entity_poly.pdbx_seq_one_letter_code
_entity_poly.pdbx_strand_id
1 'polypeptide(L)'
;MPFYLSPQTLKKQTKILVKNWKHSSITTAKSRTLLCQLYGYGNSHEYQKFQKEKGLNFSTINKASFSLYYKTFIQKLSALADINETQAQKIIHLLWSDYLKDNLDISTKLYTASFYFYGACLDFVDAEVFKYDFNDNPSVKDAIEAIGVPHVEVGHILVNGQAKGFDRRLKENDKVEVYGQSISSTLPFKPQKISFLLDVHLGTLARYLRMAGFDALYESKDYGDAFLAEVASSDEHIMLSRDIGLLKRGKLDYGHWVRHTDPKEQFKEIVKLYGLEESFKPMSRCISCNEAINAVEKTAIESLVPSKVYAWKEDFFQCSSCAKVYWEGSHYENMMMFLDEVSL
;
A
#
# COMPACT_ATOMS: atom_id res chain seq x y z
N MET A 1 -22.23 23.39 25.52
CA MET A 1 -23.41 23.46 26.42
C MET A 1 -23.70 22.08 26.97
N PRO A 2 -24.13 21.96 28.24
CA PRO A 2 -24.52 20.68 28.81
C PRO A 2 -25.83 20.15 28.19
N PHE A 3 -25.95 18.83 28.07
CA PHE A 3 -27.20 18.17 27.68
C PHE A 3 -28.03 17.80 28.90
N TYR A 4 -29.35 17.97 28.84
CA TYR A 4 -30.21 17.48 29.91
C TYR A 4 -30.20 15.94 29.95
N LEU A 5 -29.85 15.39 31.12
CA LEU A 5 -29.86 13.95 31.38
C LEU A 5 -30.66 13.67 32.67
N SER A 6 -31.71 12.85 32.57
CA SER A 6 -32.54 12.51 33.74
C SER A 6 -31.71 11.81 34.82
N PRO A 7 -32.01 12.01 36.12
CA PRO A 7 -31.32 11.29 37.20
C PRO A 7 -31.39 9.77 37.07
N GLN A 8 -32.49 9.25 36.52
CA GLN A 8 -32.68 7.82 36.25
C GLN A 8 -31.73 7.33 35.14
N THR A 9 -31.63 8.08 34.04
CA THR A 9 -30.72 7.76 32.93
C THR A 9 -29.27 7.79 33.39
N LEU A 10 -28.86 8.83 34.13
CA LEU A 10 -27.50 8.94 34.68
C LEU A 10 -27.15 7.73 35.57
N LYS A 11 -28.09 7.32 36.44
CA LYS A 11 -27.92 6.17 37.33
C LYS A 11 -27.80 4.86 36.55
N LYS A 12 -28.63 4.64 35.52
CA LYS A 12 -28.55 3.47 34.62
C LYS A 12 -27.20 3.41 33.92
N GLN A 13 -26.78 4.51 33.29
CA GLN A 13 -25.51 4.60 32.56
C GLN A 13 -24.29 4.45 33.48
N THR A 14 -24.34 4.96 34.72
CA THR A 14 -23.26 4.75 35.70
C THR A 14 -23.04 3.26 35.97
N LYS A 15 -24.11 2.47 36.13
CA LYS A 15 -24.01 1.01 36.32
C LYS A 15 -23.44 0.31 35.08
N ILE A 16 -23.88 0.71 33.89
CA ILE A 16 -23.37 0.16 32.62
C ILE A 16 -21.87 0.43 32.50
N LEU A 17 -21.44 1.65 32.80
CA LEU A 17 -20.04 2.05 32.71
C LEU A 17 -19.16 1.23 33.65
N VAL A 18 -19.50 1.16 34.94
CA VAL A 18 -18.75 0.37 35.94
C VAL A 18 -18.65 -1.10 35.53
N LYS A 19 -19.74 -1.69 35.03
CA LYS A 19 -19.78 -3.11 34.64
C LYS A 19 -18.87 -3.44 33.44
N ASN A 20 -18.70 -2.49 32.51
CA ASN A 20 -18.03 -2.74 31.24
C ASN A 20 -16.66 -2.06 31.12
N TRP A 21 -16.18 -1.42 32.20
CA TRP A 21 -14.89 -0.75 32.21
C TRP A 21 -13.75 -1.78 32.36
N LYS A 22 -12.86 -1.84 31.37
CA LYS A 22 -11.76 -2.84 31.33
C LYS A 22 -10.37 -2.28 31.62
N HIS A 23 -10.22 -0.96 31.70
CA HIS A 23 -8.91 -0.29 31.74
C HIS A 23 -8.35 -0.05 33.15
N SER A 24 -9.17 -0.17 34.19
CA SER A 24 -8.80 -0.05 35.62
C SER A 24 -10.00 -0.33 36.52
N SER A 25 -9.83 -0.45 37.84
CA SER A 25 -10.98 -0.39 38.75
C SER A 25 -11.54 1.05 38.78
N ILE A 26 -12.75 1.23 38.25
CA ILE A 26 -13.46 2.52 38.30
C ILE A 26 -14.55 2.46 39.38
N THR A 27 -14.55 3.43 40.29
CA THR A 27 -15.58 3.52 41.33
C THR A 27 -16.85 4.16 40.78
N THR A 28 -17.99 3.85 41.38
CA THR A 28 -19.29 4.46 41.03
C THR A 28 -19.23 6.01 41.05
N ALA A 29 -18.49 6.60 41.99
CA ALA A 29 -18.33 8.06 42.09
C ALA A 29 -17.52 8.63 40.91
N LYS A 30 -16.41 7.98 40.54
CA LYS A 30 -15.61 8.36 39.38
C LYS A 30 -16.40 8.19 38.08
N SER A 31 -17.09 7.06 37.90
CA SER A 31 -17.96 6.82 36.75
C SER A 31 -19.06 7.88 36.60
N ARG A 32 -19.69 8.28 37.72
CA ARG A 32 -20.72 9.32 37.69
C ARG A 32 -20.13 10.68 37.29
N THR A 33 -18.96 11.02 37.81
CA THR A 33 -18.25 12.26 37.47
C THR A 33 -17.87 12.28 36.00
N LEU A 34 -17.30 11.18 35.48
CA LEU A 34 -16.94 11.03 34.07
C LEU A 34 -18.15 11.21 33.14
N LEU A 35 -19.29 10.61 33.47
CA LEU A 35 -20.54 10.79 32.69
C LEU A 35 -21.06 12.23 32.76
N CYS A 36 -21.00 12.88 33.93
CA CYS A 36 -21.36 14.30 34.04
C CYS A 36 -20.48 15.16 33.12
N GLN A 37 -19.16 14.92 33.13
CA GLN A 37 -18.21 15.58 32.24
C GLN A 37 -18.48 15.34 30.77
N LEU A 38 -18.73 14.08 30.38
CA LEU A 38 -19.11 13.70 29.02
C LEU A 38 -20.28 14.55 28.51
N TYR A 39 -21.33 14.71 29.32
CA TYR A 39 -22.53 15.47 28.96
C TYR A 39 -22.43 16.99 29.20
N GLY A 40 -21.25 17.49 29.57
CA GLY A 40 -20.96 18.93 29.60
C GLY A 40 -21.09 19.61 30.96
N TYR A 41 -21.23 18.85 32.04
CA TYR A 41 -21.18 19.34 33.42
C TYR A 41 -19.75 19.22 33.96
N GLY A 42 -19.22 20.16 34.72
CA GLY A 42 -17.86 20.05 35.27
C GLY A 42 -17.67 18.88 36.24
N ASN A 43 -18.68 18.55 37.04
CA ASN A 43 -18.69 17.39 37.94
C ASN A 43 -20.10 16.99 38.40
N SER A 44 -20.20 15.99 39.29
CA SER A 44 -21.48 15.52 39.82
C SER A 44 -22.21 16.51 40.73
N HIS A 45 -21.49 17.40 41.44
CA HIS A 45 -22.09 18.42 42.30
C HIS A 45 -22.74 19.51 41.45
N GLU A 46 -22.06 19.95 40.39
CA GLU A 46 -22.59 20.88 39.42
C GLU A 46 -23.87 20.32 38.75
N TYR A 47 -23.85 19.06 38.30
CA TYR A 47 -25.06 18.39 37.81
C TYR A 47 -26.22 18.42 38.83
N GLN A 48 -25.96 18.17 40.11
CA GLN A 48 -26.99 18.19 41.16
C GLN A 48 -27.57 19.59 41.40
N LYS A 49 -26.70 20.62 41.38
CA LYS A 49 -27.14 22.01 41.47
C LYS A 49 -28.07 22.36 40.31
N PHE A 50 -27.70 21.97 39.08
CA PHE A 50 -28.52 22.17 37.89
C PHE A 50 -29.88 21.46 37.93
N GLN A 51 -29.97 20.26 38.50
CA GLN A 51 -31.24 19.55 38.67
C GLN A 51 -32.21 20.29 39.60
N LYS A 52 -31.69 21.01 40.61
CA LYS A 52 -32.52 21.79 41.55
C LYS A 52 -33.06 23.08 40.93
N GLU A 53 -32.34 23.66 39.97
CA GLU A 53 -32.69 24.91 39.28
C GLU A 53 -33.67 24.71 38.11
N LYS A 54 -34.30 23.53 37.98
CA LYS A 54 -35.31 23.17 36.96
C LYS A 54 -34.88 23.28 35.49
N GLY A 55 -33.59 23.27 35.16
CA GLY A 55 -33.07 22.87 33.83
C GLY A 55 -33.76 23.47 32.59
N LEU A 56 -34.26 24.72 32.67
CA LEU A 56 -35.31 25.21 31.78
C LEU A 56 -34.92 25.43 30.31
N ASN A 57 -33.64 25.31 29.92
CA ASN A 57 -33.18 25.74 28.59
C ASN A 57 -32.18 24.79 27.89
N PHE A 58 -32.00 23.54 28.32
CA PHE A 58 -31.06 22.61 27.64
C PHE A 58 -31.77 21.54 26.83
N SER A 59 -31.23 21.26 25.65
CA SER A 59 -31.69 20.17 24.80
C SER A 59 -31.48 18.82 25.48
N THR A 60 -32.50 17.97 25.42
CA THR A 60 -32.41 16.54 25.75
C THR A 60 -31.64 15.82 24.65
N ILE A 61 -30.83 14.82 25.02
CA ILE A 61 -30.26 13.91 24.02
C ILE A 61 -31.40 13.04 23.51
N ASN A 62 -31.71 13.20 22.23
CA ASN A 62 -32.61 12.38 21.44
C ASN A 62 -31.82 11.69 20.32
N LYS A 63 -32.46 10.85 19.50
CA LYS A 63 -31.77 10.13 18.42
C LYS A 63 -31.02 11.05 17.44
N ALA A 64 -31.64 12.15 17.01
CA ALA A 64 -31.06 13.08 16.04
C ALA A 64 -29.83 13.80 16.60
N SER A 65 -29.94 14.36 17.81
CA SER A 65 -28.82 14.99 18.51
C SER A 65 -27.73 13.98 18.87
N PHE A 66 -28.08 12.76 19.28
CA PHE A 66 -27.08 11.72 19.51
C PHE A 66 -26.26 11.43 18.25
N SER A 67 -26.91 11.27 17.09
CA SER A 67 -26.21 11.08 15.81
C SER A 67 -25.28 12.27 15.50
N LEU A 68 -25.79 13.50 15.64
CA LEU A 68 -25.01 14.72 15.40
C LEU A 68 -23.77 14.83 16.30
N TYR A 69 -23.88 14.47 17.57
CA TYR A 69 -22.81 14.57 18.58
C TYR A 69 -22.05 13.26 18.81
N TYR A 70 -22.34 12.20 18.04
CA TYR A 70 -21.78 10.87 18.25
C TYR A 70 -20.25 10.88 18.27
N LYS A 71 -19.64 11.49 17.25
CA LYS A 71 -18.18 11.68 17.17
C LYS A 71 -17.63 12.48 18.34
N THR A 72 -18.30 13.57 18.72
CA THR A 72 -17.92 14.41 19.86
C THR A 72 -17.95 13.65 21.18
N PHE A 73 -18.96 12.79 21.40
CA PHE A 73 -19.03 11.98 22.62
C PHE A 73 -17.89 10.98 22.70
N ILE A 74 -17.48 10.38 21.59
CA ILE A 74 -16.37 9.43 21.54
C ILE A 74 -15.04 10.14 21.83
N GLN A 75 -14.75 11.24 21.13
CA GLN A 75 -13.55 12.05 21.35
C GLN A 75 -13.45 12.57 22.78
N LYS A 76 -14.56 13.07 23.31
CA LYS A 76 -14.61 13.60 24.67
C LYS A 76 -14.45 12.51 25.72
N LEU A 77 -15.04 11.33 25.54
CA LEU A 77 -14.86 10.21 26.46
C LEU A 77 -13.42 9.67 26.41
N SER A 78 -12.85 9.54 25.20
CA SER A 78 -11.45 9.19 24.96
C SER A 78 -10.51 10.09 25.77
N ALA A 79 -10.65 11.42 25.62
CA ALA A 79 -9.84 12.40 26.33
C ALA A 79 -10.06 12.42 27.85
N LEU A 80 -11.32 12.36 28.31
CA LEU A 80 -11.64 12.42 29.74
C LEU A 80 -11.15 11.19 30.51
N ALA A 81 -11.03 10.05 29.84
CA ALA A 81 -10.69 8.78 30.46
C ALA A 81 -9.32 8.22 30.08
N ASP A 82 -8.57 8.93 29.23
CA ASP A 82 -7.26 8.50 28.72
C ASP A 82 -7.32 7.08 28.10
N ILE A 83 -8.31 6.87 27.23
CA ILE A 83 -8.53 5.62 26.48
C ILE A 83 -8.57 5.92 24.99
N ASN A 84 -8.33 4.94 24.12
CA ASN A 84 -8.42 5.20 22.68
C ASN A 84 -9.88 5.33 22.20
N GLU A 85 -10.07 5.97 21.04
CA GLU A 85 -11.41 6.25 20.51
C GLU A 85 -12.20 4.99 20.15
N THR A 86 -11.53 3.90 19.77
CA THR A 86 -12.16 2.60 19.55
C THR A 86 -12.74 2.01 20.85
N GLN A 87 -12.06 2.19 21.98
CA GLN A 87 -12.56 1.81 23.30
C GLN A 87 -13.70 2.72 23.75
N ALA A 88 -13.55 4.03 23.55
CA ALA A 88 -14.61 5.00 23.85
C ALA A 88 -15.87 4.73 23.02
N GLN A 89 -15.76 4.42 21.73
CA GLN A 89 -16.86 4.05 20.85
C GLN A 89 -17.65 2.87 21.40
N LYS A 90 -16.97 1.79 21.80
CA LYS A 90 -17.62 0.62 22.41
C LYS A 90 -18.40 0.99 23.67
N ILE A 91 -17.86 1.89 24.48
CA ILE A 91 -18.56 2.37 25.68
C ILE A 91 -19.78 3.21 25.30
N ILE A 92 -19.65 4.16 24.35
CA ILE A 92 -20.77 4.98 23.87
C ILE A 92 -21.91 4.09 23.33
N HIS A 93 -21.57 3.02 22.61
CA HIS A 93 -22.54 2.02 22.12
C HIS A 93 -23.29 1.32 23.25
N LEU A 94 -22.62 0.99 24.34
CA LEU A 94 -23.25 0.40 25.53
C LEU A 94 -24.14 1.41 26.26
N LEU A 95 -23.73 2.68 26.34
CA LEU A 95 -24.47 3.73 27.04
C LEU A 95 -25.77 4.13 26.31
N TRP A 96 -25.78 4.03 24.98
CA TRP A 96 -26.88 4.44 24.10
C TRP A 96 -27.38 3.30 23.19
N SER A 97 -27.32 2.07 23.69
CA SER A 97 -27.72 0.88 22.93
C SER A 97 -29.15 0.99 22.38
N ASP A 98 -30.06 1.63 23.12
CA ASP A 98 -31.45 1.77 22.74
C ASP A 98 -31.64 2.72 21.55
N TYR A 99 -30.71 3.64 21.29
CA TYR A 99 -30.76 4.50 20.11
C TYR A 99 -30.15 3.82 18.88
N LEU A 100 -29.13 2.98 19.10
CA LEU A 100 -28.44 2.24 18.04
C LEU A 100 -29.21 1.01 17.53
N LYS A 101 -30.14 0.46 18.33
CA LYS A 101 -31.02 -0.66 17.91
C LYS A 101 -31.93 -0.32 16.73
N ASP A 102 -32.24 0.96 16.54
CA ASP A 102 -33.22 1.41 15.55
C ASP A 102 -32.56 1.76 14.19
N ASN A 103 -31.41 1.17 13.87
CA ASN A 103 -30.64 1.43 12.63
C ASN A 103 -30.41 2.92 12.36
N LEU A 104 -29.92 3.64 13.37
CA LEU A 104 -29.38 4.98 13.14
C LEU A 104 -28.26 4.89 12.09
N ASP A 105 -28.36 5.70 11.04
CA ASP A 105 -27.31 5.86 10.02
C ASP A 105 -26.14 6.66 10.61
N ILE A 106 -25.39 5.99 11.48
CA ILE A 106 -24.18 6.51 12.10
C ILE A 106 -23.04 5.72 11.50
N SER A 107 -22.09 6.41 10.85
CA SER A 107 -20.89 5.76 10.36
C SER A 107 -20.21 5.02 11.51
N THR A 108 -19.92 3.74 11.28
CA THR A 108 -19.16 2.91 12.23
C THR A 108 -17.71 3.39 12.35
N LYS A 109 -17.26 4.19 11.38
CA LYS A 109 -15.97 4.85 11.35
C LYS A 109 -16.09 6.33 11.71
N LEU A 110 -15.10 6.86 12.43
CA LEU A 110 -15.12 8.19 13.02
C LEU A 110 -14.62 9.26 12.07
N TYR A 111 -13.70 8.87 11.18
CA TYR A 111 -13.01 9.78 10.31
C TYR A 111 -13.18 9.39 8.86
N THR A 112 -13.07 10.38 7.98
CA THR A 112 -13.15 10.16 6.54
C THR A 112 -12.06 10.95 5.82
N ALA A 113 -11.58 10.43 4.71
CA ALA A 113 -10.67 11.10 3.78
C ALA A 113 -11.13 10.81 2.34
N SER A 114 -10.78 11.69 1.41
CA SER A 114 -11.11 11.52 -0.01
C SER A 114 -9.84 11.20 -0.78
N PHE A 115 -9.84 10.08 -1.51
CA PHE A 115 -8.75 9.65 -2.38
C PHE A 115 -9.11 9.89 -3.83
N TYR A 116 -8.16 10.41 -4.60
CA TYR A 116 -8.26 10.66 -6.03
C TYR A 116 -7.12 9.92 -6.72
N PHE A 117 -7.43 9.03 -7.65
CA PHE A 117 -6.44 8.22 -8.35
C PHE A 117 -6.24 8.72 -9.78
N TYR A 118 -4.99 8.65 -10.25
CA TYR A 118 -4.60 9.15 -11.56
C TYR A 118 -3.62 8.19 -12.25
N GLY A 119 -3.62 8.22 -13.58
CA GLY A 119 -2.69 7.45 -14.40
C GLY A 119 -2.83 5.94 -14.18
N ALA A 120 -1.70 5.25 -14.10
CA ALA A 120 -1.64 3.79 -13.98
C ALA A 120 -2.31 3.23 -12.71
N CYS A 121 -2.55 4.06 -11.68
CA CYS A 121 -3.32 3.62 -10.50
C CYS A 121 -4.78 3.27 -10.83
N LEU A 122 -5.34 3.85 -11.90
CA LEU A 122 -6.72 3.60 -12.31
C LEU A 122 -6.95 2.16 -12.78
N ASP A 123 -5.88 1.42 -13.11
CA ASP A 123 -5.97 0.01 -13.48
C ASP A 123 -6.39 -0.91 -12.31
N PHE A 124 -6.26 -0.42 -11.07
CA PHE A 124 -6.50 -1.21 -9.85
C PHE A 124 -7.80 -0.86 -9.13
N VAL A 125 -8.56 0.11 -9.63
CA VAL A 125 -9.74 0.67 -8.96
C VAL A 125 -10.90 0.83 -9.94
N ASP A 126 -12.13 0.78 -9.42
CA ASP A 126 -13.37 0.89 -10.20
C ASP A 126 -13.91 2.33 -10.32
N ALA A 127 -13.29 3.27 -9.60
CA ALA A 127 -13.63 4.69 -9.62
C ALA A 127 -12.38 5.56 -9.52
N GLU A 128 -12.47 6.81 -9.97
CA GLU A 128 -11.37 7.78 -9.82
C GLU A 128 -11.33 8.37 -8.40
N VAL A 129 -12.45 8.35 -7.69
CA VAL A 129 -12.61 9.01 -6.38
C VAL A 129 -13.22 8.05 -5.37
N PHE A 130 -12.55 7.90 -4.22
CA PHE A 130 -13.03 7.08 -3.10
C PHE A 130 -13.16 7.91 -1.84
N LYS A 131 -14.23 7.66 -1.10
CA LYS A 131 -14.34 8.06 0.29
C LYS A 131 -13.83 6.93 1.17
N TYR A 132 -12.78 7.19 1.94
CA TYR A 132 -12.13 6.21 2.81
C TYR A 132 -12.39 6.53 4.27
N ASP A 133 -13.08 5.61 4.94
CA ASP A 133 -13.52 5.78 6.32
C ASP A 133 -12.63 5.01 7.31
N PHE A 134 -12.14 5.67 8.37
CA PHE A 134 -11.14 5.12 9.29
C PHE A 134 -11.34 5.53 10.76
N ASN A 135 -10.65 4.82 11.67
CA ASN A 135 -10.66 5.07 13.13
C ASN A 135 -9.25 5.31 13.70
N ASP A 136 -8.26 4.51 13.27
CA ASP A 136 -6.95 4.43 13.94
C ASP A 136 -5.83 5.15 13.14
N ASN A 137 -6.13 6.31 12.54
CA ASN A 137 -5.21 7.14 11.74
C ASN A 137 -4.22 6.30 10.89
N PRO A 138 -4.71 5.46 9.95
CA PRO A 138 -3.84 4.60 9.16
C PRO A 138 -2.84 5.44 8.35
N SER A 139 -1.73 4.83 7.93
CA SER A 139 -0.84 5.51 6.99
C SER A 139 -1.53 5.67 5.63
N VAL A 140 -1.07 6.62 4.83
CA VAL A 140 -1.54 6.77 3.45
C VAL A 140 -1.30 5.47 2.67
N LYS A 141 -0.18 4.78 2.91
CA LYS A 141 0.10 3.45 2.33
C LYS A 141 -0.99 2.43 2.64
N ASP A 142 -1.29 2.24 3.94
CA ASP A 142 -2.29 1.26 4.38
C ASP A 142 -3.65 1.52 3.71
N ALA A 143 -4.02 2.80 3.57
CA ALA A 143 -5.27 3.19 2.93
C ALA A 143 -5.28 2.94 1.42
N ILE A 144 -4.19 3.29 0.71
CA ILE A 144 -4.02 3.04 -0.73
C ILE A 144 -4.13 1.54 -1.04
N GLU A 145 -3.40 0.70 -0.28
CA GLU A 145 -3.42 -0.76 -0.45
C GLU A 145 -4.79 -1.37 -0.14
N ALA A 146 -5.46 -0.86 0.90
CA ALA A 146 -6.80 -1.27 1.28
C ALA A 146 -7.85 -0.90 0.22
N ILE A 147 -7.67 0.21 -0.49
CA ILE A 147 -8.53 0.61 -1.62
C ILE A 147 -8.31 -0.33 -2.82
N GLY A 148 -7.08 -0.75 -3.08
CA GLY A 148 -6.83 -1.68 -4.18
C GLY A 148 -5.44 -1.57 -4.80
N VAL A 149 -4.81 -0.40 -4.71
CA VAL A 149 -3.58 -0.08 -5.44
C VAL A 149 -2.36 -0.60 -4.67
N PRO A 150 -1.49 -1.43 -5.27
CA PRO A 150 -0.20 -1.76 -4.67
C PRO A 150 0.63 -0.50 -4.45
N HIS A 151 1.24 -0.33 -3.29
CA HIS A 151 2.04 0.87 -3.00
C HIS A 151 3.22 1.02 -3.96
N VAL A 152 3.78 -0.11 -4.43
CA VAL A 152 4.83 -0.09 -5.45
C VAL A 152 4.37 0.57 -6.74
N GLU A 153 3.08 0.57 -7.10
CA GLU A 153 2.57 1.21 -8.34
C GLU A 153 2.43 2.74 -8.24
N VAL A 154 2.74 3.33 -7.08
CA VAL A 154 2.51 4.75 -6.82
C VAL A 154 3.81 5.55 -6.99
N GLY A 155 3.80 6.50 -7.93
CA GLY A 155 4.94 7.36 -8.23
C GLY A 155 4.93 8.71 -7.49
N HIS A 156 3.75 9.21 -7.13
CA HIS A 156 3.59 10.51 -6.46
C HIS A 156 2.34 10.57 -5.59
N ILE A 157 2.43 11.24 -4.44
CA ILE A 157 1.33 11.44 -3.50
C ILE A 157 1.27 12.91 -3.08
N LEU A 158 0.10 13.52 -3.22
CA LEU A 158 -0.23 14.80 -2.61
C LEU A 158 -1.26 14.60 -1.51
N VAL A 159 -1.04 15.24 -0.36
CA VAL A 159 -2.06 15.37 0.69
C VAL A 159 -2.35 16.85 0.88
N ASN A 160 -3.59 17.24 0.59
CA ASN A 160 -4.05 18.64 0.60
C ASN A 160 -3.14 19.55 -0.26
N GLY A 161 -2.78 19.07 -1.46
CA GLY A 161 -1.93 19.79 -2.42
C GLY A 161 -0.43 19.82 -2.07
N GLN A 162 0.02 19.13 -1.01
CA GLN A 162 1.43 19.06 -0.64
C GLN A 162 2.00 17.67 -0.88
N ALA A 163 3.19 17.57 -1.49
CA ALA A 163 3.90 16.31 -1.65
C ALA A 163 4.18 15.66 -0.28
N LYS A 164 3.79 14.40 -0.13
CA LYS A 164 4.02 13.56 1.06
C LYS A 164 4.43 12.15 0.63
N GLY A 165 4.91 11.36 1.59
CA GLY A 165 5.22 9.94 1.40
C GLY A 165 4.19 9.02 2.05
N PHE A 166 4.43 7.72 1.88
CA PHE A 166 3.62 6.61 2.37
C PHE A 166 3.34 6.63 3.87
N ASP A 167 4.30 7.03 4.71
CA ASP A 167 4.20 7.00 6.17
C ASP A 167 3.29 8.09 6.77
N ARG A 168 2.83 9.04 5.95
CA ARG A 168 1.95 10.11 6.39
C ARG A 168 0.65 9.52 6.94
N ARG A 169 0.32 9.83 8.20
CA ARG A 169 -0.93 9.36 8.86
C ARG A 169 -2.16 10.14 8.40
N LEU A 170 -3.23 9.47 7.99
CA LEU A 170 -4.46 10.16 7.60
C LEU A 170 -5.05 11.00 8.73
N LYS A 171 -5.63 12.14 8.37
CA LYS A 171 -6.45 13.00 9.23
C LYS A 171 -7.84 13.19 8.60
N GLU A 172 -8.77 13.59 9.45
CA GLU A 172 -10.13 13.94 9.03
C GLU A 172 -10.11 14.91 7.84
N ASN A 173 -10.92 14.61 6.84
CA ASN A 173 -11.11 15.38 5.62
C ASN A 173 -9.83 15.59 4.79
N ASP A 174 -8.78 14.78 5.00
CA ASP A 174 -7.62 14.81 4.11
C ASP A 174 -8.08 14.50 2.66
N LYS A 175 -7.66 15.36 1.73
CA LYS A 175 -7.71 15.10 0.29
C LYS A 175 -6.39 14.47 -0.12
N VAL A 176 -6.41 13.24 -0.57
CA VAL A 176 -5.23 12.48 -1.02
C VAL A 176 -5.31 12.27 -2.52
N GLU A 177 -4.31 12.75 -3.26
CA GLU A 177 -4.18 12.56 -4.70
C GLU A 177 -3.01 11.59 -4.94
N VAL A 178 -3.29 10.50 -5.64
CA VAL A 178 -2.38 9.36 -5.83
C VAL A 178 -2.15 9.16 -7.31
N TYR A 179 -0.90 9.30 -7.75
CA TYR A 179 -0.53 9.19 -9.15
C TYR A 179 0.30 7.93 -9.36
N GLY A 180 -0.05 7.17 -10.40
CA GLY A 180 0.70 5.98 -10.80
C GLY A 180 2.14 6.29 -11.19
N GLN A 181 2.99 5.27 -11.18
CA GLN A 181 4.38 5.39 -11.62
C GLN A 181 4.49 5.96 -13.04
N SER A 182 5.49 6.80 -13.21
CA SER A 182 6.00 7.27 -14.49
C SER A 182 7.50 7.53 -14.40
N ILE A 183 8.12 7.84 -15.53
CA ILE A 183 9.53 8.23 -15.58
C ILE A 183 9.86 9.48 -14.73
N SER A 184 8.84 10.29 -14.39
CA SER A 184 8.95 11.49 -13.56
C SER A 184 8.47 11.29 -12.11
N SER A 185 8.38 10.04 -11.64
CA SER A 185 7.97 9.74 -10.26
C SER A 185 8.93 10.35 -9.24
N THR A 186 8.39 10.82 -8.13
CA THR A 186 9.18 11.43 -7.04
C THR A 186 9.30 10.52 -5.82
N LEU A 187 8.45 9.50 -5.73
CA LEU A 187 8.62 8.41 -4.76
C LEU A 187 9.60 7.38 -5.32
N PRO A 188 10.29 6.61 -4.46
CA PRO A 188 11.13 5.51 -4.92
C PRO A 188 10.32 4.57 -5.81
N PHE A 189 10.72 4.46 -7.09
CA PHE A 189 10.07 3.60 -8.08
C PHE A 189 11.07 2.71 -8.83
N LYS A 190 12.36 3.06 -8.76
CA LYS A 190 13.48 2.20 -9.17
C LYS A 190 14.71 2.43 -8.26
N PRO A 191 15.54 1.41 -8.05
CA PRO A 191 16.84 1.52 -7.40
C PRO A 191 17.86 2.28 -8.28
N GLN A 192 19.01 2.66 -7.70
CA GLN A 192 20.11 3.28 -8.45
C GLN A 192 20.70 2.33 -9.50
N LYS A 193 20.84 1.04 -9.16
CA LYS A 193 21.27 -0.01 -10.07
C LYS A 193 20.06 -0.87 -10.42
N ILE A 194 19.70 -0.90 -11.70
CA ILE A 194 18.53 -1.63 -12.17
C ILE A 194 18.83 -3.12 -12.25
N SER A 195 18.11 -3.88 -11.44
CA SER A 195 18.00 -5.34 -11.48
C SER A 195 16.54 -5.73 -11.27
N PHE A 196 16.15 -6.89 -11.80
CA PHE A 196 14.78 -7.37 -11.79
C PHE A 196 14.70 -8.72 -11.09
N LEU A 197 13.61 -8.93 -10.35
CA LEU A 197 13.15 -10.24 -9.92
C LEU A 197 11.80 -10.49 -10.57
N LEU A 198 11.66 -11.60 -11.27
CA LEU A 198 10.46 -11.91 -12.05
C LEU A 198 9.72 -13.11 -11.46
N ASP A 199 8.38 -13.01 -11.43
CA ASP A 199 7.49 -14.14 -11.14
C ASP A 199 7.66 -15.30 -12.16
N VAL A 200 7.30 -16.52 -11.75
CA VAL A 200 7.45 -17.79 -12.48
C VAL A 200 6.81 -17.78 -13.88
N HIS A 201 5.80 -16.92 -14.08
CA HIS A 201 5.06 -16.77 -15.34
C HIS A 201 5.74 -15.83 -16.34
N LEU A 202 6.80 -15.13 -15.95
CA LEU A 202 7.45 -14.08 -16.75
C LEU A 202 8.82 -14.52 -17.32
N GLY A 203 9.03 -15.83 -17.49
CA GLY A 203 10.31 -16.38 -17.97
C GLY A 203 10.76 -15.86 -19.34
N THR A 204 9.83 -15.62 -20.27
CA THR A 204 10.18 -15.02 -21.58
C THR A 204 10.60 -13.57 -21.45
N LEU A 205 9.93 -12.80 -20.58
CA LEU A 205 10.33 -11.43 -20.27
C LEU A 205 11.72 -11.38 -19.63
N ALA A 206 12.02 -12.29 -18.69
CA ALA A 206 13.35 -12.42 -18.08
C ALA A 206 14.42 -12.63 -19.15
N ARG A 207 14.15 -13.48 -20.15
CA ARG A 207 15.06 -13.70 -21.28
C ARG A 207 15.29 -12.44 -22.11
N TYR A 208 14.25 -11.64 -22.37
CA TYR A 208 14.41 -10.37 -23.10
C TYR A 208 15.19 -9.33 -22.30
N LEU A 209 14.96 -9.22 -20.99
CA LEU A 209 15.75 -8.34 -20.12
C LEU A 209 17.24 -8.73 -20.09
N ARG A 210 17.55 -10.03 -19.93
CA ARG A 210 18.93 -10.54 -19.98
C ARG A 210 19.57 -10.31 -21.34
N MET A 211 18.81 -10.49 -22.41
CA MET A 211 19.24 -10.24 -23.78
C MET A 211 19.63 -8.78 -24.01
N ALA A 212 18.88 -7.84 -23.41
CA ALA A 212 19.21 -6.41 -23.41
C ALA A 212 20.34 -6.04 -22.42
N GLY A 213 20.86 -7.01 -21.64
CA GLY A 213 21.99 -6.81 -20.72
C GLY A 213 21.62 -6.52 -19.26
N PHE A 214 20.34 -6.60 -18.90
CA PHE A 214 19.90 -6.36 -17.53
C PHE A 214 20.01 -7.60 -16.66
N ASP A 215 20.30 -7.37 -15.38
CA ASP A 215 20.21 -8.39 -14.35
C ASP A 215 18.74 -8.74 -14.12
N ALA A 216 18.33 -9.95 -14.48
CA ALA A 216 16.95 -10.38 -14.34
C ALA A 216 16.90 -11.79 -13.75
N LEU A 217 16.76 -11.84 -12.43
CA LEU A 217 16.56 -13.06 -11.68
C LEU A 217 15.16 -13.63 -11.98
N TYR A 218 15.15 -14.90 -12.29
CA TYR A 218 13.94 -15.66 -12.60
C TYR A 218 14.24 -17.11 -12.26
N GLU A 219 13.31 -17.75 -11.57
CA GLU A 219 13.34 -19.19 -11.38
C GLU A 219 12.04 -19.85 -11.79
N SER A 220 12.17 -21.02 -12.42
CA SER A 220 11.03 -21.83 -12.84
C SER A 220 10.33 -22.52 -11.67
N LYS A 221 11.02 -22.62 -10.53
CA LYS A 221 10.46 -23.17 -9.30
C LYS A 221 9.71 -22.07 -8.54
N ASP A 222 8.48 -22.38 -8.15
CA ASP A 222 7.72 -21.55 -7.24
C ASP A 222 8.29 -21.66 -5.82
N TYR A 223 8.94 -20.59 -5.37
CA TYR A 223 9.46 -20.44 -4.00
C TYR A 223 8.45 -19.81 -3.04
N GLY A 224 7.27 -19.45 -3.54
CA GLY A 224 6.26 -18.70 -2.84
C GLY A 224 6.60 -17.23 -2.69
N ASP A 225 5.58 -16.41 -2.78
CA ASP A 225 5.68 -14.97 -2.74
C ASP A 225 6.45 -14.36 -1.55
N ALA A 226 6.37 -14.98 -0.37
CA ALA A 226 7.01 -14.43 0.84
C ALA A 226 8.55 -14.46 0.71
N PHE A 227 9.07 -15.51 0.06
CA PHE A 227 10.48 -15.62 -0.26
C PHE A 227 10.88 -14.62 -1.36
N LEU A 228 10.06 -14.49 -2.41
CA LEU A 228 10.32 -13.53 -3.49
C LEU A 228 10.37 -12.08 -2.97
N ALA A 229 9.46 -11.70 -2.07
CA ALA A 229 9.46 -10.38 -1.46
C ALA A 229 10.70 -10.13 -0.58
N GLU A 230 11.25 -11.17 0.07
CA GLU A 230 12.48 -11.06 0.85
C GLU A 230 13.68 -10.76 -0.06
N VAL A 231 13.84 -11.55 -1.13
CA VAL A 231 14.95 -11.42 -2.09
C VAL A 231 14.89 -10.08 -2.83
N ALA A 232 13.67 -9.64 -3.19
CA ALA A 232 13.51 -8.35 -3.85
C ALA A 232 13.93 -7.19 -2.94
N SER A 233 13.57 -7.24 -1.67
CA SER A 233 13.91 -6.19 -0.70
C SER A 233 15.39 -6.19 -0.33
N SER A 234 16.00 -7.36 -0.08
CA SER A 234 17.39 -7.44 0.39
C SER A 234 18.41 -6.91 -0.62
N ASP A 235 18.14 -7.11 -1.90
CA ASP A 235 19.05 -6.82 -3.00
C ASP A 235 18.53 -5.68 -3.90
N GLU A 236 17.51 -4.94 -3.43
CA GLU A 236 16.89 -3.81 -4.13
C GLU A 236 16.39 -4.13 -5.55
N HIS A 237 15.94 -5.36 -5.81
CA HIS A 237 15.39 -5.73 -7.12
C HIS A 237 14.01 -5.10 -7.35
N ILE A 238 13.76 -4.70 -8.60
CA ILE A 238 12.42 -4.37 -9.06
C ILE A 238 11.64 -5.67 -9.23
N MET A 239 10.59 -5.86 -8.42
CA MET A 239 9.72 -7.04 -8.53
C MET A 239 8.73 -6.89 -9.69
N LEU A 240 8.84 -7.73 -10.71
CA LEU A 240 7.88 -7.79 -11.82
C LEU A 240 6.93 -8.97 -11.60
N SER A 241 5.63 -8.69 -11.54
CA SER A 241 4.61 -9.73 -11.36
C SER A 241 3.33 -9.38 -12.09
N ARG A 242 2.51 -10.40 -12.36
CA ARG A 242 1.10 -10.22 -12.77
C ARG A 242 0.13 -10.49 -11.62
N ASP A 243 0.63 -10.90 -10.48
CA ASP A 243 -0.11 -11.07 -9.24
C ASP A 243 -0.03 -9.80 -8.38
N ILE A 244 -1.18 -9.13 -8.25
CA ILE A 244 -1.35 -7.93 -7.43
C ILE A 244 -1.12 -8.24 -5.94
N GLY A 245 -1.49 -9.43 -5.46
CA GLY A 245 -1.30 -9.85 -4.07
C GLY A 245 0.17 -9.93 -3.68
N LEU A 246 1.03 -10.33 -4.61
CA LEU A 246 2.48 -10.29 -4.46
C LEU A 246 3.01 -8.87 -4.30
N LEU A 247 2.53 -7.94 -5.13
CA LEU A 247 2.96 -6.54 -5.14
C LEU A 247 2.46 -5.72 -3.94
N LYS A 248 1.40 -6.17 -3.25
CA LYS A 248 0.90 -5.57 -2.00
C LYS A 248 1.71 -5.95 -0.76
N ARG A 249 2.76 -6.77 -0.88
CA ARG A 249 3.57 -7.15 0.29
C ARG A 249 4.40 -5.95 0.75
N GLY A 250 4.19 -5.54 1.99
CA GLY A 250 4.77 -4.32 2.55
C GLY A 250 6.31 -4.25 2.58
N LYS A 251 7.02 -5.35 2.34
CA LYS A 251 8.50 -5.41 2.23
C LYS A 251 9.05 -4.95 0.88
N LEU A 252 8.22 -4.92 -0.17
CA LEU A 252 8.70 -4.51 -1.49
C LEU A 252 8.90 -2.99 -1.53
N ASP A 253 10.10 -2.55 -1.87
CA ASP A 253 10.38 -1.13 -2.11
C ASP A 253 10.11 -0.75 -3.57
N TYR A 254 10.35 -1.68 -4.50
CA TYR A 254 10.18 -1.50 -5.93
C TYR A 254 9.40 -2.65 -6.54
N GLY A 255 8.52 -2.33 -7.47
CA GLY A 255 7.80 -3.34 -8.22
C GLY A 255 6.90 -2.76 -9.27
N HIS A 256 6.40 -3.65 -10.13
CA HIS A 256 5.50 -3.31 -11.21
C HIS A 256 4.61 -4.50 -11.61
N TRP A 257 3.34 -4.18 -11.81
CA TRP A 257 2.31 -5.05 -12.33
C TRP A 257 2.37 -5.04 -13.85
N VAL A 258 2.85 -6.15 -14.40
CA VAL A 258 3.02 -6.30 -15.85
C VAL A 258 1.65 -6.44 -16.51
N ARG A 259 1.23 -5.39 -17.22
CA ARG A 259 -0.11 -5.28 -17.81
C ARG A 259 -0.28 -6.24 -18.98
N HIS A 260 0.71 -6.28 -19.86
CA HIS A 260 0.62 -7.07 -21.09
C HIS A 260 0.77 -8.57 -20.84
N THR A 261 0.08 -9.38 -21.68
CA THR A 261 0.25 -10.83 -21.75
C THR A 261 1.32 -11.23 -22.77
N ASP A 262 1.46 -10.47 -23.85
CA ASP A 262 2.42 -10.73 -24.91
C ASP A 262 3.84 -10.36 -24.46
N PRO A 263 4.83 -11.28 -24.50
CA PRO A 263 6.16 -11.01 -23.98
C PRO A 263 6.90 -9.83 -24.64
N LYS A 264 6.63 -9.50 -25.91
CA LYS A 264 7.27 -8.34 -26.55
C LYS A 264 6.70 -7.04 -26.02
N GLU A 265 5.38 -6.98 -25.87
CA GLU A 265 4.71 -5.81 -25.28
C GLU A 265 5.04 -5.66 -23.79
N GLN A 266 5.22 -6.77 -23.06
CA GLN A 266 5.76 -6.73 -21.69
C GLN A 266 7.15 -6.08 -21.66
N PHE A 267 8.04 -6.45 -22.58
CA PHE A 267 9.37 -5.88 -22.63
C PHE A 267 9.33 -4.37 -22.96
N LYS A 268 8.53 -3.96 -23.96
CA LYS A 268 8.29 -2.54 -24.28
C LYS A 268 7.78 -1.74 -23.09
N GLU A 269 6.82 -2.30 -22.36
CA GLU A 269 6.26 -1.70 -21.14
C GLU A 269 7.36 -1.40 -20.11
N ILE A 270 8.20 -2.40 -19.79
CA ILE A 270 9.28 -2.25 -18.79
C ILE A 270 10.37 -1.29 -19.26
N VAL A 271 10.77 -1.36 -20.54
CA VAL A 271 11.78 -0.48 -21.12
C VAL A 271 11.34 0.98 -21.02
N LYS A 272 10.12 1.28 -21.47
CA LYS A 272 9.58 2.64 -21.47
C LYS A 272 9.36 3.18 -20.07
N LEU A 273 8.85 2.36 -19.15
CA LEU A 273 8.55 2.79 -17.78
C LEU A 273 9.82 3.22 -17.04
N TYR A 274 10.89 2.44 -17.18
CA TYR A 274 12.14 2.68 -16.45
C TYR A 274 13.18 3.48 -17.23
N GLY A 275 12.94 3.77 -18.51
CA GLY A 275 13.85 4.50 -19.40
C GLY A 275 15.15 3.72 -19.61
N LEU A 276 15.03 2.50 -20.12
CA LEU A 276 16.12 1.53 -20.20
C LEU A 276 16.92 1.58 -21.50
N GLU A 277 16.42 2.26 -22.52
CA GLU A 277 16.90 2.22 -23.90
C GLU A 277 18.40 2.57 -23.99
N GLU A 278 18.82 3.67 -23.36
CA GLU A 278 20.21 4.12 -23.36
C GLU A 278 21.15 3.22 -22.53
N SER A 279 20.60 2.30 -21.73
CA SER A 279 21.35 1.40 -20.86
C SER A 279 21.53 -0.01 -21.43
N PHE A 280 21.05 -0.27 -22.65
CA PHE A 280 21.18 -1.58 -23.28
C PHE A 280 22.65 -1.96 -23.45
N LYS A 281 22.96 -3.19 -23.03
CA LYS A 281 24.27 -3.82 -23.18
C LYS A 281 24.09 -5.24 -23.69
N PRO A 282 23.67 -5.42 -24.96
CA PRO A 282 23.52 -6.74 -25.54
C PRO A 282 24.83 -7.52 -25.45
N MET A 283 24.73 -8.85 -25.37
CA MET A 283 25.90 -9.72 -25.20
C MET A 283 26.78 -9.43 -23.96
N SER A 284 26.21 -8.89 -22.89
CA SER A 284 26.88 -8.78 -21.58
C SER A 284 26.45 -9.85 -20.58
N ARG A 285 25.29 -10.49 -20.80
CA ARG A 285 24.70 -11.48 -19.90
C ARG A 285 24.17 -12.72 -20.60
N CYS A 286 24.20 -13.83 -19.86
CA CYS A 286 23.70 -15.11 -20.30
C CYS A 286 22.18 -15.11 -20.25
N ILE A 287 21.53 -15.20 -21.43
CA ILE A 287 20.07 -15.31 -21.53
C ILE A 287 19.52 -16.49 -20.70
N SER A 288 20.30 -17.57 -20.56
CA SER A 288 19.88 -18.80 -19.88
C SER A 288 19.99 -18.73 -18.35
N CYS A 289 21.12 -18.26 -17.81
CA CYS A 289 21.38 -18.31 -16.36
C CYS A 289 21.70 -16.95 -15.72
N ASN A 290 21.51 -15.84 -16.45
CA ASN A 290 21.72 -14.45 -16.00
C ASN A 290 23.19 -14.04 -15.76
N GLU A 291 24.12 -14.98 -15.61
CA GLU A 291 25.54 -14.68 -15.35
C GLU A 291 26.24 -13.93 -16.49
N ALA A 292 27.34 -13.24 -16.15
CA ALA A 292 28.14 -12.50 -17.12
C ALA A 292 28.68 -13.41 -18.23
N ILE A 293 28.69 -12.90 -19.46
CA ILE A 293 29.40 -13.54 -20.57
C ILE A 293 30.67 -12.75 -20.88
N ASN A 294 31.77 -13.47 -21.11
CA ASN A 294 33.08 -12.88 -21.33
C ASN A 294 33.65 -13.38 -22.64
N ALA A 295 34.51 -12.57 -23.28
CA ALA A 295 35.26 -13.01 -24.46
C ALA A 295 36.04 -14.29 -24.13
N VAL A 296 36.06 -15.23 -25.08
CA VAL A 296 36.76 -16.51 -24.94
C VAL A 296 37.62 -16.78 -26.16
N GLU A 297 38.81 -17.32 -25.94
CA GLU A 297 39.71 -17.77 -26.99
C GLU A 297 39.02 -18.81 -27.88
N LYS A 298 39.04 -18.58 -29.20
CA LYS A 298 38.40 -19.45 -30.19
C LYS A 298 38.85 -20.90 -30.04
N THR A 299 40.14 -21.14 -29.84
CA THR A 299 40.68 -22.50 -29.66
C THR A 299 40.12 -23.23 -28.44
N ALA A 300 39.63 -22.52 -27.43
CA ALA A 300 39.06 -23.13 -26.23
C ALA A 300 37.63 -23.65 -26.42
N ILE A 301 36.95 -23.25 -27.51
CA ILE A 301 35.53 -23.56 -27.75
C ILE A 301 35.27 -24.41 -29.00
N GLU A 302 36.31 -24.92 -29.66
CA GLU A 302 36.22 -25.68 -30.92
C GLU A 302 35.22 -26.85 -30.85
N SER A 303 35.21 -27.59 -29.74
CA SER A 303 34.30 -28.72 -29.52
C SER A 303 32.90 -28.33 -29.04
N LEU A 304 32.67 -27.06 -28.72
CA LEU A 304 31.44 -26.54 -28.12
C LEU A 304 30.54 -25.80 -29.11
N VAL A 305 31.03 -25.50 -30.32
CA VAL A 305 30.29 -24.80 -31.37
C VAL A 305 30.22 -25.62 -32.66
N PRO A 306 29.21 -25.42 -33.52
CA PRO A 306 29.16 -26.09 -34.82
C PRO A 306 30.37 -25.75 -35.69
N SER A 307 30.95 -26.74 -36.37
CA SER A 307 32.19 -26.60 -37.14
C SER A 307 32.14 -25.48 -38.20
N LYS A 308 30.96 -25.26 -38.81
CA LYS A 308 30.74 -24.18 -39.78
C LYS A 308 30.83 -22.79 -39.15
N VAL A 309 30.34 -22.64 -37.92
CA VAL A 309 30.43 -21.37 -37.17
C VAL A 309 31.87 -21.13 -36.74
N TYR A 310 32.53 -22.17 -36.23
CA TYR A 310 33.94 -22.14 -35.87
C TYR A 310 34.84 -21.68 -37.02
N ALA A 311 34.58 -22.16 -38.24
CA ALA A 311 35.37 -21.81 -39.42
C ALA A 311 35.19 -20.35 -39.86
N TRP A 312 34.05 -19.72 -39.59
CA TRP A 312 33.69 -18.40 -40.15
C TRP A 312 33.74 -17.25 -39.13
N LYS A 313 33.58 -17.52 -37.83
CA LYS A 313 33.58 -16.50 -36.78
C LYS A 313 34.89 -16.48 -36.02
N GLU A 314 35.36 -15.29 -35.67
CA GLU A 314 36.58 -15.09 -34.87
C GLU A 314 36.25 -14.79 -33.41
N ASP A 315 35.24 -13.97 -33.16
CA ASP A 315 34.87 -13.55 -31.82
C ASP A 315 33.81 -14.45 -31.20
N PHE A 316 34.12 -14.96 -30.00
CA PHE A 316 33.23 -15.78 -29.19
C PHE A 316 33.16 -15.25 -27.77
N PHE A 317 32.02 -15.50 -27.14
CA PHE A 317 31.78 -15.19 -25.73
C PHE A 317 31.27 -16.42 -25.02
N GLN A 318 31.71 -16.65 -23.79
CA GLN A 318 31.25 -17.79 -22.99
C GLN A 318 30.72 -17.32 -21.64
N CYS A 319 29.60 -17.92 -21.23
CA CYS A 319 29.09 -17.75 -19.87
C CYS A 319 30.03 -18.39 -18.85
N SER A 320 30.39 -17.65 -17.81
CA SER A 320 31.28 -18.11 -16.73
C SER A 320 30.70 -19.25 -15.88
N SER A 321 29.38 -19.44 -15.91
CA SER A 321 28.68 -20.43 -15.08
C SER A 321 28.21 -21.65 -15.88
N CYS A 322 27.38 -21.47 -16.90
CA CYS A 322 26.81 -22.59 -17.65
C CYS A 322 27.62 -23.00 -18.90
N ALA A 323 28.77 -22.36 -19.14
CA ALA A 323 29.68 -22.60 -20.27
C ALA A 323 29.06 -22.45 -21.67
N LYS A 324 27.83 -21.92 -21.78
CA LYS A 324 27.16 -21.66 -23.05
C LYS A 324 27.93 -20.61 -23.86
N VAL A 325 28.17 -20.91 -25.14
CA VAL A 325 28.92 -20.07 -26.07
C VAL A 325 27.97 -19.22 -26.92
N TYR A 326 28.34 -17.97 -27.14
CA TYR A 326 27.64 -16.93 -27.87
C TYR A 326 28.56 -16.33 -28.93
N TRP A 327 27.99 -15.85 -30.03
CA TRP A 327 28.69 -15.17 -31.11
C TRP A 327 27.72 -14.26 -31.88
N GLU A 328 28.24 -13.26 -32.58
CA GLU A 328 27.44 -12.40 -33.44
C GLU A 328 27.09 -13.14 -34.74
N GLY A 329 25.83 -13.56 -34.89
CA GLY A 329 25.30 -14.17 -36.11
C GLY A 329 23.87 -13.72 -36.38
N SER A 330 23.14 -14.44 -37.22
CA SER A 330 21.75 -14.08 -37.56
C SER A 330 20.83 -13.93 -36.33
N HIS A 331 21.06 -14.70 -35.26
CA HIS A 331 20.34 -14.53 -33.99
C HIS A 331 20.65 -13.20 -33.29
N TYR A 332 21.89 -12.73 -33.38
CA TYR A 332 22.31 -11.43 -32.87
C TYR A 332 21.69 -10.28 -33.69
N GLU A 333 21.73 -10.38 -35.01
CA GLU A 333 21.10 -9.40 -35.90
C GLU A 333 19.60 -9.26 -35.64
N ASN A 334 18.87 -10.39 -35.55
CA ASN A 334 17.45 -10.40 -35.21
C ASN A 334 17.17 -9.84 -33.81
N MET A 335 18.07 -10.10 -32.85
CA MET A 335 17.99 -9.53 -31.51
C MET A 335 18.14 -8.01 -31.54
N MET A 336 19.15 -7.50 -32.25
CA MET A 336 19.38 -6.05 -32.38
C MET A 336 18.19 -5.37 -33.06
N MET A 337 17.67 -5.95 -34.15
CA MET A 337 16.46 -5.45 -34.81
C MET A 337 15.25 -5.38 -33.85
N PHE A 338 15.07 -6.39 -33.00
CA PHE A 338 14.02 -6.38 -31.99
C PHE A 338 14.25 -5.28 -30.93
N LEU A 339 15.47 -5.10 -30.44
CA LEU A 339 15.77 -4.04 -29.47
C LEU A 339 15.56 -2.65 -30.08
N ASP A 340 15.92 -2.46 -31.34
CA ASP A 340 15.68 -1.22 -32.09
C ASP A 340 14.18 -0.97 -32.30
N GLU A 341 13.39 -2.00 -32.64
CA GLU A 341 11.93 -1.92 -32.79
C GLU A 341 11.24 -1.45 -31.51
N VAL A 342 11.74 -1.90 -30.35
CA VAL A 342 11.17 -1.64 -29.03
C VAL A 342 11.60 -0.27 -28.48
N SER A 343 12.69 0.30 -29.02
CA SER A 343 13.23 1.62 -28.61
C SER A 343 12.61 2.81 -29.36
N LEU A 344 11.71 2.55 -30.31
CA LEU A 344 10.94 3.53 -31.10
C LEU A 344 9.56 3.75 -30.49
#